data_AF-A0A9W4I476-F1
#
_entry.id   AF-A0A9W4I476-F1
#
_cell.length_a   1.000
_cell.length_b   1.000
_cell.length_c   1.000
_cell.angle_alpha   90.00
_cell.angle_beta   90.00
_cell.angle_gamma   90.00
#
_symmetry.space_group_name_H-M   'P 1'
#
loop_
_entity.id
_entity.type
_entity.pdbx_description
1 polymer ?
#
loop_
_entity_poly.entity_id
_entity_poly.type
_entity_poly.pdbx_seq_one_letter_code
_entity_poly.pdbx_strand_id
1 'polypeptide(L)'
;MLIPVLIVSSLVHIYSISYMSHDPHNQRFFSYLSLFTFMMIILVTGNNYLVMFVAANQSSLSALLTNRVGDCLLTVVFALAPYYNETIITIIGICLLIGATAKSSQVGLHI
;
A
#
# COMPACT_ATOMS: atom_id res chain seq x y z
N MET A 1 -8.78 -0.86 -12.00
CA MET A 1 -8.62 -0.94 -10.53
C MET A 1 -9.29 0.21 -9.78
N LEU A 2 -9.50 1.39 -10.41
CA LEU A 2 -10.11 2.55 -9.72
C LEU A 2 -11.57 2.31 -9.26
N ILE A 3 -12.40 1.70 -10.11
CA ILE A 3 -13.83 1.45 -9.83
C ILE A 3 -14.05 0.67 -8.51
N PRO A 4 -13.45 -0.51 -8.29
CA PRO A 4 -13.66 -1.25 -7.05
C PRO A 4 -13.14 -0.49 -5.81
N VAL A 5 -12.02 0.25 -5.93
CA VAL A 5 -11.49 1.07 -4.83
C VAL A 5 -12.47 2.16 -4.41
N LEU A 6 -13.08 2.87 -5.37
CA LEU A 6 -14.04 3.94 -5.10
C LEU A 6 -15.35 3.38 -4.50
N ILE A 7 -15.83 2.23 -4.97
CA ILE A 7 -17.05 1.59 -4.46
C ILE A 7 -16.85 1.09 -3.03
N VAL A 8 -15.76 0.36 -2.76
CA VAL A 8 -15.47 -0.12 -1.39
C VAL A 8 -15.24 1.07 -0.46
N SER A 9 -14.50 2.09 -0.92
CA SER A 9 -14.26 3.32 -0.16
C SER A 9 -15.57 4.02 0.23
N SER A 10 -16.52 4.19 -0.69
CA SER A 10 -17.79 4.87 -0.42
C SER A 10 -18.67 4.08 0.56
N LEU A 11 -18.72 2.75 0.40
CA LEU A 11 -19.45 1.87 1.32
C LEU A 11 -18.88 1.93 2.74
N VAL A 12 -17.55 1.90 2.89
CA VAL A 12 -16.90 2.00 4.21
C VAL A 12 -17.15 3.36 4.86
N HIS A 13 -17.17 4.46 4.09
CA HIS A 13 -17.50 5.79 4.64
C HIS A 13 -18.95 5.87 5.13
N ILE A 14 -19.91 5.29 4.40
CA ILE A 14 -21.32 5.27 4.83
C ILE A 14 -21.47 4.39 6.08
N TYR A 15 -20.80 3.24 6.10
CA TYR A 15 -20.79 2.33 7.25
C TYR A 15 -20.19 2.98 8.50
N SER A 16 -19.08 3.72 8.37
CA SER A 16 -18.42 4.33 9.52
C SER A 16 -19.21 5.46 10.17
N ILE A 17 -20.08 6.17 9.42
CA ILE A 17 -20.96 7.21 9.99
C ILE A 17 -21.91 6.60 11.01
N SER A 18 -22.50 5.44 10.69
CA SER A 18 -23.41 4.72 11.59
C SER A 18 -22.64 4.07 12.75
N TYR A 19 -21.51 3.43 12.45
CA TYR A 19 -20.73 2.67 13.43
C TYR A 19 -20.09 3.55 14.52
N MET A 20 -19.56 4.73 14.17
CA MET A 20 -18.95 5.67 15.12
C MET A 20 -19.88 6.80 15.59
N SER A 21 -21.19 6.64 15.40
CA SER A 21 -22.20 7.64 15.81
C SER A 21 -22.18 7.96 17.31
N HIS A 22 -21.69 7.04 18.14
CA HIS A 22 -21.68 7.15 19.60
C HIS A 22 -20.33 7.62 20.19
N ASP A 23 -19.30 7.80 19.36
CA ASP A 23 -17.95 8.18 19.82
C ASP A 23 -17.64 9.68 19.58
N PRO A 24 -17.18 10.42 20.61
CA PRO A 24 -16.88 11.85 20.49
C PRO A 24 -15.61 12.17 19.66
N HIS A 25 -14.79 11.16 19.32
CA HIS A 25 -13.53 11.33 18.59
C HIS A 25 -13.62 10.90 17.11
N ASN A 26 -14.83 10.82 16.53
CA ASN A 26 -15.08 10.38 15.16
C ASN A 26 -14.29 11.15 14.08
N GLN A 27 -13.99 12.43 14.28
CA GLN A 27 -13.26 13.27 13.31
C GLN A 27 -11.86 12.75 12.99
N ARG A 28 -11.14 12.21 13.99
CA ARG A 28 -9.80 11.64 13.76
C ARG A 28 -9.87 10.38 12.91
N PHE A 29 -10.86 9.53 13.17
CA PHE A 29 -11.08 8.31 12.41
C PHE A 29 -11.43 8.62 10.94
N PHE A 30 -12.33 9.58 10.68
CA PHE A 30 -12.64 10.00 9.32
C PHE A 30 -11.44 10.60 8.59
N SER A 31 -10.58 11.34 9.28
CA SER A 31 -9.32 11.85 8.70
C SER A 31 -8.41 10.70 8.25
N TYR A 32 -8.19 9.68 9.10
CA TYR A 32 -7.39 8.51 8.72
C TYR A 32 -8.03 7.70 7.58
N LEU A 33 -9.35 7.53 7.60
CA LEU A 33 -10.08 6.82 6.55
C LEU A 33 -9.96 7.52 5.18
N SER A 34 -10.09 8.85 5.14
CA SER A 34 -9.93 9.64 3.92
C SER A 34 -8.48 9.67 3.41
N LEU A 35 -7.50 9.67 4.31
CA LEU A 35 -6.09 9.57 3.94
C LEU A 35 -5.79 8.21 3.30
N PHE A 36 -6.33 7.13 3.85
CA PHE A 36 -6.18 5.78 3.30
C PHE A 36 -6.70 5.68 1.86
N THR A 37 -7.89 6.22 1.60
CA THR A 37 -8.50 6.15 0.27
C THR A 37 -7.78 7.04 -0.74
N PHE A 38 -7.29 8.21 -0.31
CA PHE A 38 -6.44 9.07 -1.12
C PHE A 38 -5.14 8.36 -1.54
N MET A 39 -4.48 7.66 -0.62
CA MET A 39 -3.26 6.89 -0.93
C MET A 39 -3.53 5.73 -1.88
N MET A 40 -4.66 5.03 -1.74
CA MET A 40 -5.03 3.98 -2.69
C MET A 40 -5.32 4.50 -4.10
N ILE A 41 -5.88 5.71 -4.23
CA ILE A 41 -6.08 6.35 -5.53
C ILE A 41 -4.73 6.70 -6.18
N ILE A 42 -3.78 7.24 -5.40
CA ILE A 42 -2.42 7.53 -5.89
C ILE A 42 -1.72 6.24 -6.33
N LEU A 43 -1.85 5.15 -5.57
CA LEU A 43 -1.24 3.86 -5.89
C LEU A 43 -1.73 3.32 -7.24
N VAL A 44 -3.03 3.41 -7.49
CA VAL A 44 -3.66 2.91 -8.72
C VAL A 44 -3.39 3.82 -9.93
N THR A 45 -3.18 5.11 -9.71
CA THR A 45 -2.98 6.11 -10.77
C THR A 45 -1.49 6.29 -11.13
N GLY A 46 -0.57 5.85 -10.27
CA GLY A 46 0.86 5.97 -10.51
C GLY A 46 1.34 5.17 -11.73
N ASN A 47 1.96 5.85 -12.69
CA ASN A 47 2.57 5.22 -13.88
C ASN A 47 4.10 5.08 -13.74
N ASN A 48 4.60 5.16 -12.52
CA ASN A 48 6.01 5.19 -12.22
C ASN A 48 6.25 4.54 -10.87
N TYR A 49 7.31 3.73 -10.79
CA TYR A 49 7.63 2.91 -9.62
C TYR A 49 7.75 3.75 -8.33
N LEU A 50 8.13 5.03 -8.45
CA LEU A 50 8.32 5.93 -7.31
C LEU A 50 6.98 6.31 -6.68
N VAL A 51 5.98 6.64 -7.50
CA VAL A 51 4.62 6.96 -7.02
C VAL A 51 3.98 5.71 -6.42
N MET A 52 4.19 4.55 -7.04
CA MET A 52 3.72 3.27 -6.50
C MET A 52 4.35 2.97 -5.14
N PHE A 53 5.66 3.23 -4.97
CA PHE A 53 6.36 3.06 -3.68
C PHE A 53 5.76 3.95 -2.59
N VAL A 54 5.71 5.26 -2.82
CA VAL A 54 5.26 6.22 -1.81
C VAL A 54 3.83 5.91 -1.37
N ALA A 55 2.94 5.62 -2.31
CA ALA A 55 1.55 5.29 -2.03
C ALA A 55 1.39 3.94 -1.29
N ALA A 56 2.21 2.94 -1.63
CA ALA A 56 2.19 1.63 -0.97
C ALA A 56 2.75 1.67 0.47
N ASN A 57 3.68 2.59 0.77
CA ASN A 57 4.20 2.81 2.11
C ASN A 57 3.19 3.57 2.98
N GLN A 58 2.62 4.65 2.45
CA GLN A 58 1.72 5.52 3.21
C GLN A 58 0.37 4.86 3.53
N SER A 59 -0.17 4.05 2.62
CA SER A 59 -1.38 3.24 2.89
C SER A 59 -1.19 2.20 4.01
N SER A 60 0.05 1.95 4.42
CA SER A 60 0.43 1.03 5.50
C SER A 60 0.82 1.75 6.80
N LEU A 61 0.63 3.07 6.93
CA LEU A 61 0.96 3.79 8.17
C LEU A 61 0.05 3.38 9.36
N SER A 62 -1.07 2.70 9.11
CA SER A 62 -1.86 1.98 10.13
C SER A 62 -1.30 0.59 10.48
N ALA A 63 -0.33 0.08 9.72
CA ALA A 63 0.33 -1.22 9.91
C ALA A 63 1.77 -1.04 10.43
N LEU A 64 1.94 -0.26 11.50
CA LEU A 64 3.21 -0.04 12.22
C LEU A 64 3.93 -1.35 12.65
N LEU A 65 3.33 -2.53 12.44
CA LEU A 65 3.89 -3.85 12.72
C LEU A 65 4.10 -4.79 11.51
N THR A 66 3.68 -4.46 10.28
CA THR A 66 3.80 -5.43 9.16
C THR A 66 4.98 -5.10 8.24
N ASN A 67 6.07 -5.85 8.45
CA ASN A 67 7.19 -6.14 7.55
C ASN A 67 8.03 -4.97 6.98
N ARG A 68 9.09 -4.61 7.74
CA ARG A 68 10.31 -3.90 7.28
C ARG A 68 10.92 -4.44 5.97
N VAL A 69 10.62 -5.70 5.64
CA VAL A 69 11.16 -6.42 4.48
C VAL A 69 10.64 -5.84 3.15
N GLY A 70 9.36 -5.44 3.08
CA GLY A 70 8.76 -4.93 1.84
C GLY A 70 9.33 -3.58 1.39
N ASP A 71 9.55 -2.66 2.34
CA ASP A 71 10.06 -1.32 2.06
C ASP A 71 11.56 -1.34 1.70
N CYS A 72 12.32 -2.26 2.33
CA CYS A 72 13.74 -2.48 2.05
C CYS A 72 13.98 -3.01 0.63
N LEU A 73 13.18 -3.98 0.19
CA LEU A 73 13.29 -4.60 -1.12
C LEU A 73 13.01 -3.61 -2.27
N LEU A 74 12.02 -2.72 -2.12
CA LEU A 74 11.75 -1.75 -3.18
C LEU A 74 12.86 -0.69 -3.32
N THR A 75 13.58 -0.38 -2.23
CA THR A 75 14.77 0.48 -2.27
C THR A 75 15.91 -0.16 -3.07
N VAL A 76 16.08 -1.48 -2.95
CA VAL A 76 17.06 -2.25 -3.74
C VAL A 76 16.75 -2.20 -5.24
N VAL A 77 15.47 -2.22 -5.62
CA VAL A 77 15.06 -2.08 -7.04
C VAL A 77 15.51 -0.74 -7.62
N PHE A 78 15.35 0.37 -6.90
CA PHE A 78 15.80 1.69 -7.36
C PHE A 78 17.33 1.81 -7.46
N ALA A 79 18.08 1.15 -6.58
CA ALA A 79 19.53 1.14 -6.60
C ALA A 79 20.10 0.28 -7.75
N LEU A 80 19.39 -0.79 -8.13
CA LEU A 80 19.84 -1.73 -9.18
C LEU A 80 19.31 -1.38 -10.58
N ALA A 81 18.24 -0.57 -10.69
CA ALA A 81 17.68 -0.10 -11.96
C ALA A 81 18.68 0.51 -12.99
N PRO A 82 19.72 1.27 -12.59
CA PRO A 82 20.70 1.81 -13.56
C PRO A 82 21.67 0.76 -14.11
N TYR A 83 21.72 -0.45 -13.54
CA TYR A 83 22.61 -1.53 -13.98
C TYR A 83 21.83 -2.52 -14.85
N TYR A 84 21.87 -2.34 -16.18
CA TYR A 84 21.12 -3.19 -17.10
C TYR A 84 21.90 -4.47 -17.44
N ASN A 85 21.62 -5.55 -16.70
CA ASN A 85 22.13 -6.92 -16.94
C ASN A 85 20.98 -7.92 -16.72
N GLU A 86 20.96 -9.04 -17.46
CA GLU A 86 19.96 -10.11 -17.30
C GLU A 86 19.85 -10.62 -15.86
N THR A 87 20.98 -10.72 -15.15
CA THR A 87 21.02 -11.10 -13.73
C THR A 87 20.37 -10.07 -12.81
N ILE A 88 20.50 -8.78 -13.12
CA ILE A 88 19.91 -7.70 -12.32
C ILE A 88 18.39 -7.67 -12.54
N ILE A 89 17.93 -7.87 -13.79
CA ILE A 89 16.51 -7.88 -14.13
C ILE A 89 15.78 -9.02 -13.41
N THR A 90 16.40 -10.21 -13.33
CA THR A 90 15.84 -11.34 -12.58
C THR A 90 15.77 -11.07 -11.08
N ILE A 91 16.80 -10.44 -10.50
CA ILE A 91 16.80 -10.00 -9.09
C ILE A 91 15.69 -8.98 -8.83
N ILE A 92 15.52 -7.97 -9.70
CA ILE A 92 14.45 -6.97 -9.58
C ILE A 92 13.07 -7.65 -9.63
N GLY A 93 12.87 -8.62 -10.53
CA GLY A 93 11.63 -9.38 -10.63
C GLY A 93 11.29 -10.15 -9.35
N ILE A 94 12.28 -10.86 -8.77
CA ILE A 94 12.11 -11.58 -7.50
C ILE A 94 11.82 -10.59 -6.35
N CYS A 95 12.51 -9.45 -6.34
CA CYS A 95 12.36 -8.41 -5.33
C CYS A 95 10.93 -7.81 -5.32
N LEU A 96 10.39 -7.51 -6.51
CA LEU A 96 9.02 -7.03 -6.67
C LEU A 96 7.98 -8.10 -6.29
N LEU A 97 8.24 -9.37 -6.63
CA LEU A 97 7.36 -10.48 -6.25
C LEU A 97 7.27 -10.63 -4.73
N ILE A 98 8.40 -10.63 -4.03
CA ILE A 98 8.44 -10.72 -2.56
C ILE A 98 7.73 -9.50 -1.94
N GLY A 99 7.98 -8.29 -2.45
CA GLY A 99 7.30 -7.07 -2.01
C GLY A 99 5.77 -7.14 -2.15
N ALA A 100 5.28 -7.70 -3.27
CA ALA A 100 3.85 -7.92 -3.48
C ALA A 100 3.28 -8.96 -2.50
N THR A 101 3.96 -10.10 -2.32
CA THR A 101 3.52 -11.16 -1.39
C THR A 101 3.48 -10.72 0.07
N ALA A 102 4.35 -9.78 0.47
CA ALA A 102 4.37 -9.23 1.81
C ALA A 102 3.16 -8.33 2.10
N LYS A 103 2.64 -7.61 1.09
CA LYS A 103 1.45 -6.73 1.22
C LYS A 103 0.13 -7.50 1.11
N SER A 104 0.12 -8.67 0.47
CA SER A 104 -1.07 -9.54 0.33
C SER A 104 -1.20 -10.62 1.41
N SER A 105 -0.35 -10.59 2.45
CA SER A 105 -0.31 -11.58 3.54
C SER A 105 -0.32 -13.04 3.05
N GLN A 106 0.40 -13.34 1.97
CA GLN A 106 0.48 -14.69 1.39
C GLN A 106 1.49 -15.58 2.14
N VAL A 107 1.34 -16.90 1.95
CA VAL A 107 1.99 -18.01 2.68
C VAL A 107 3.44 -17.71 3.10
N GLY A 108 3.72 -17.84 4.41
CA GLY A 108 5.06 -17.69 5.01
C GLY A 108 5.27 -16.38 5.78
N LEU A 109 4.40 -15.38 5.60
CA LEU A 109 4.49 -14.06 6.24
C LEU A 109 3.20 -13.68 7.00
N HIS A 110 2.51 -14.68 7.55
CA HIS A 110 1.28 -14.52 8.33
C HIS A 110 1.58 -14.64 9.85
N ILE A 111 2.47 -13.78 10.35
CA ILE A 111 2.69 -13.49 11.77
C ILE A 111 2.76 -11.97 11.94
#